data_AF-A0A4Y6PR02-F1
#
_entry.id   AF-A0A4Y6PR02-F1
#
_cell.length_a   1.000
_cell.length_b   1.000
_cell.length_c   1.000
_cell.angle_alpha   90.00
_cell.angle_beta   90.00
_cell.angle_gamma   90.00
#
_symmetry.space_group_name_H-M   'P 1'
#
loop_
_entity.id
_entity.type
_entity.pdbx_description
1 polymer ?
#
loop_
_entity_poly.entity_id
_entity_poly.type
_entity_poly.pdbx_seq_one_letter_code
_entity_poly.pdbx_strand_id
1 'polypeptide(L)'
;MAARHAKWLAVLTCAAGLVLGACSDDDAGSANNGGSNNGGQNNGQTDGGGNNGGDATTGDAVADGSGADGSGADGGGNNGDTCPTTTFSEVYQPNVYLLVDRSSSMEGEPMTQAKAGLDAVADSLSGRIRLGVGAYPFPSAGCGVNDMIEVGTNSAADLKGAWAGLTAAGGTPTGQAIYEVRTRNLLSETGDTNDDKREKALVVITDGDPTVCEDEHPHLSEAQTLAAEGVPIFVVGFRSEANPDKLDALAEAGGTDAPGSNRFYTANSTSELADAVRNISTDVIACSQTLDSAPASADLISVEIDNQPVPQDGSDGFTYDPGTATLSVHGSWCDTLQDAAADGTVMAVTVNCAGCTPAGNSCSADGDCCSGTCIDGTCGTQCQPLGGTCADNGDCCGEGTCAIEEGLTGTCIGG
;
A
#
# COMPACT_ATOMS: atom_id res chain seq x y z
N MET A 1 25.30 -1.63 6.24
CA MET A 1 24.41 -1.90 7.38
C MET A 1 23.40 -2.90 6.85
N ALA A 2 23.26 -4.08 7.46
CA ALA A 2 22.47 -5.16 6.90
C ALA A 2 21.95 -6.08 8.01
N ALA A 3 20.83 -6.75 7.71
CA ALA A 3 20.08 -7.69 8.56
C ALA A 3 19.40 -7.12 9.81
N ARG A 4 18.06 -7.01 9.76
CA ARG A 4 17.11 -7.40 10.83
C ARG A 4 15.62 -7.31 10.42
N HIS A 5 15.24 -7.89 9.28
CA HIS A 5 13.85 -8.27 9.03
C HIS A 5 13.75 -9.79 8.87
N ALA A 6 12.90 -10.40 9.70
CA ALA A 6 12.34 -11.77 9.66
C ALA A 6 12.25 -12.37 11.08
N LYS A 7 11.05 -12.36 11.67
CA LYS A 7 10.53 -13.39 12.60
C LYS A 7 9.11 -13.06 13.09
N TRP A 8 8.12 -13.38 12.25
CA TRP A 8 6.76 -13.65 12.69
C TRP A 8 6.30 -14.98 12.09
N LEU A 9 6.50 -16.07 12.84
CA LEU A 9 5.69 -17.29 12.71
C LEU A 9 5.70 -18.08 14.02
N ALA A 10 4.54 -18.65 14.34
CA ALA A 10 4.15 -19.11 15.68
C ALA A 10 4.97 -20.26 16.29
N VAL A 11 5.01 -20.30 17.64
CA VAL A 11 4.96 -21.55 18.41
C VAL A 11 4.03 -21.39 19.61
N LEU A 12 2.93 -22.15 19.61
CA LEU A 12 2.05 -22.35 20.76
C LEU A 12 2.23 -23.79 21.26
N THR A 13 2.84 -24.04 22.44
CA THR A 13 2.39 -25.02 23.47
C THR A 13 3.37 -25.25 24.64
N CYS A 14 2.78 -25.35 25.85
CA CYS A 14 3.16 -26.16 27.03
C CYS A 14 4.59 -26.17 27.62
N ALA A 15 4.72 -25.42 28.73
CA ALA A 15 4.96 -25.92 30.10
C ALA A 15 6.27 -26.66 30.53
N ALA A 16 6.79 -26.15 31.66
CA ALA A 16 7.56 -26.81 32.74
C ALA A 16 9.09 -27.01 32.63
N GLY A 17 9.83 -26.40 33.59
CA GLY A 17 10.88 -27.11 34.33
C GLY A 17 12.34 -26.61 34.25
N LEU A 18 12.74 -25.79 35.24
CA LEU A 18 14.04 -25.77 35.96
C LEU A 18 15.43 -25.73 35.24
N VAL A 19 16.23 -24.74 35.68
CA VAL A 19 17.64 -24.85 36.18
C VAL A 19 18.86 -24.61 35.26
N LEU A 20 19.61 -23.55 35.64
CA LEU A 20 21.07 -23.28 35.64
C LEU A 20 21.97 -23.64 34.43
N GLY A 21 22.76 -22.65 34.01
CA GLY A 21 24.03 -22.83 33.28
C GLY A 21 24.61 -21.50 32.78
N ALA A 22 25.90 -21.23 33.04
CA ALA A 22 26.59 -19.99 32.66
C ALA A 22 27.93 -20.28 31.95
N CYS A 23 28.57 -19.23 31.41
CA CYS A 23 29.94 -19.16 30.82
C CYS A 23 30.19 -20.04 29.56
N SER A 24 31.13 -19.73 28.64
CA SER A 24 32.06 -18.58 28.54
C SER A 24 32.49 -18.33 27.08
N ASP A 25 33.35 -17.33 26.92
CA ASP A 25 34.01 -16.79 25.71
C ASP A 25 34.89 -17.79 24.92
N ASP A 26 35.22 -17.45 23.67
CA ASP A 26 36.49 -17.83 23.03
C ASP A 26 36.91 -16.83 21.93
N ASP A 27 38.22 -16.76 21.67
CA ASP A 27 38.97 -15.61 21.10
C ASP A 27 39.40 -15.72 19.61
N ALA A 28 39.81 -14.58 19.03
CA ALA A 28 40.71 -14.41 17.86
C ALA A 28 40.29 -14.97 16.47
N GLY A 29 40.81 -14.50 15.32
CA GLY A 29 41.78 -13.43 15.00
C GLY A 29 42.38 -13.58 13.59
N SER A 30 43.24 -12.64 13.16
CA SER A 30 43.97 -12.57 11.85
C SER A 30 43.11 -12.20 10.62
N ALA A 31 43.36 -11.19 9.77
CA ALA A 31 44.51 -10.37 9.34
C ALA A 31 45.18 -10.76 8.00
N ASN A 32 45.22 -9.77 7.09
CA ASN A 32 46.36 -9.32 6.25
C ASN A 32 46.33 -9.50 4.70
N ASN A 33 47.03 -8.56 4.04
CA ASN A 33 47.56 -8.50 2.67
C ASN A 33 46.61 -8.05 1.52
N GLY A 34 46.99 -7.16 0.57
CA GLY A 34 48.19 -6.30 0.44
C GLY A 34 48.62 -6.03 -1.03
N GLY A 35 48.94 -4.77 -1.37
CA GLY A 35 49.49 -4.33 -2.69
C GLY A 35 48.43 -3.99 -3.77
N SER A 36 48.34 -2.84 -4.47
CA SER A 36 49.27 -1.78 -4.91
C SER A 36 50.04 -2.05 -6.22
N ASN A 37 49.66 -1.39 -7.34
CA ASN A 37 50.32 -0.16 -7.86
C ASN A 37 50.25 0.00 -9.42
N ASN A 38 50.19 1.27 -9.90
CA ASN A 38 50.44 1.80 -11.27
C ASN A 38 49.64 1.22 -12.48
N GLY A 39 49.32 1.99 -13.54
CA GLY A 39 49.60 3.40 -13.84
C GLY A 39 50.15 3.59 -15.27
N GLY A 40 49.60 4.53 -16.07
CA GLY A 40 50.16 4.87 -17.39
C GLY A 40 49.18 5.52 -18.38
N GLN A 41 49.37 6.82 -18.64
CA GLN A 41 48.74 7.58 -19.74
C GLN A 41 49.62 7.48 -21.01
N ASN A 42 49.08 7.75 -22.23
CA ASN A 42 49.36 9.00 -23.00
C ASN A 42 48.96 8.96 -24.52
N ASN A 43 48.40 10.09 -24.99
CA ASN A 43 48.42 10.75 -26.34
C ASN A 43 48.31 10.07 -27.73
N GLY A 44 47.64 10.81 -28.64
CA GLY A 44 47.94 10.90 -30.09
C GLY A 44 46.71 10.88 -31.04
N GLN A 45 45.91 11.95 -31.18
CA GLN A 45 45.96 13.02 -32.21
C GLN A 45 45.75 12.66 -33.71
N THR A 46 44.62 13.16 -34.26
CA THR A 46 44.33 13.73 -35.63
C THR A 46 44.65 12.90 -36.91
N ASP A 47 44.17 13.13 -38.15
CA ASP A 47 43.46 14.22 -38.89
C ASP A 47 42.19 13.66 -39.63
N GLY A 48 41.32 14.36 -40.41
CA GLY A 48 41.10 15.81 -40.67
C GLY A 48 40.51 16.15 -42.08
N GLY A 49 39.20 16.50 -42.18
CA GLY A 49 38.52 17.07 -43.38
C GLY A 49 37.64 16.09 -44.21
N GLY A 50 36.62 16.50 -45.00
CA GLY A 50 36.04 17.82 -45.31
C GLY A 50 34.78 17.73 -46.24
N ASN A 51 34.00 18.80 -46.38
CA ASN A 51 32.62 18.82 -46.97
C ASN A 51 32.51 19.12 -48.49
N ASN A 52 31.36 18.75 -49.09
CA ASN A 52 30.57 19.33 -50.21
C ASN A 52 30.07 18.24 -51.20
N GLY A 53 28.89 18.31 -51.86
CA GLY A 53 27.77 19.28 -51.80
C GLY A 53 26.95 19.32 -53.12
N GLY A 54 25.61 19.40 -53.05
CA GLY A 54 24.67 19.59 -54.19
C GLY A 54 24.33 18.32 -55.01
N ASP A 55 23.27 18.25 -55.84
CA ASP A 55 22.05 19.10 -55.98
C ASP A 55 20.95 18.28 -56.73
N ALA A 56 19.73 18.82 -56.84
CA ALA A 56 18.46 18.16 -57.19
C ALA A 56 18.24 17.70 -58.65
N THR A 57 17.18 16.89 -58.84
CA THR A 57 16.07 16.96 -59.85
C THR A 57 15.41 15.55 -59.96
N THR A 58 14.12 15.29 -59.68
CA THR A 58 12.82 15.68 -60.31
C THR A 58 12.59 15.22 -61.75
N GLY A 59 11.60 14.34 -61.97
CA GLY A 59 10.69 14.41 -63.13
C GLY A 59 10.54 13.16 -64.01
N ASP A 60 9.29 12.66 -64.10
CA ASP A 60 8.62 11.95 -65.21
C ASP A 60 9.19 10.63 -65.81
N ALA A 61 8.40 9.78 -66.50
CA ALA A 61 6.98 9.36 -66.40
C ALA A 61 6.70 8.28 -67.50
N VAL A 62 5.65 7.46 -67.33
CA VAL A 62 4.92 6.61 -68.34
C VAL A 62 5.73 5.60 -69.22
N ALA A 63 5.19 4.49 -69.76
CA ALA A 63 3.87 3.82 -69.71
C ALA A 63 3.97 2.34 -70.16
N ASP A 64 2.83 1.62 -70.01
CA ASP A 64 2.33 0.51 -70.86
C ASP A 64 2.71 -0.95 -70.50
N GLY A 65 1.72 -1.85 -70.63
CA GLY A 65 1.79 -3.28 -70.25
C GLY A 65 0.48 -3.84 -69.67
N SER A 66 -0.51 -4.09 -70.53
CA SER A 66 -1.86 -4.57 -70.19
C SER A 66 -1.96 -6.09 -69.88
N GLY A 67 -2.99 -6.52 -69.13
CA GLY A 67 -3.56 -7.89 -69.29
C GLY A 67 -4.09 -8.68 -68.08
N ALA A 68 -5.39 -8.52 -67.79
CA ALA A 68 -6.39 -9.56 -67.40
C ALA A 68 -6.34 -10.37 -66.07
N ASP A 69 -7.53 -10.39 -65.45
CA ASP A 69 -8.21 -11.41 -64.62
C ASP A 69 -7.52 -12.08 -63.40
N GLY A 70 -8.13 -11.83 -62.23
CA GLY A 70 -7.87 -12.50 -60.97
C GLY A 70 -8.81 -12.00 -59.87
N SER A 71 -10.06 -12.48 -59.86
CA SER A 71 -11.07 -12.13 -58.85
C SER A 71 -10.69 -12.62 -57.45
N GLY A 72 -10.67 -11.73 -56.45
CA GLY A 72 -10.35 -12.08 -55.06
C GLY A 72 -10.47 -10.91 -54.08
N ALA A 73 -11.70 -10.48 -53.78
CA ALA A 73 -12.04 -10.01 -52.43
C ALA A 73 -12.17 -11.26 -51.53
N ASP A 74 -11.93 -11.22 -50.21
CA ASP A 74 -12.02 -10.08 -49.29
C ASP A 74 -10.70 -9.69 -48.62
N GLY A 75 -10.63 -8.40 -48.24
CA GLY A 75 -9.62 -7.90 -47.33
C GLY A 75 -9.98 -8.27 -45.90
N GLY A 76 -9.23 -9.19 -45.30
CA GLY A 76 -9.16 -9.32 -43.84
C GLY A 76 -8.57 -8.05 -43.26
N GLY A 77 -9.44 -7.10 -42.90
CA GLY A 77 -9.03 -5.91 -42.17
C GLY A 77 -8.50 -6.33 -40.80
N ASN A 78 -7.25 -5.97 -40.50
CA ASN A 78 -6.75 -6.00 -39.14
C ASN A 78 -7.55 -4.99 -38.32
N ASN A 79 -8.68 -5.42 -37.75
CA ASN A 79 -9.16 -4.78 -36.55
C ASN A 79 -8.03 -4.90 -35.52
N GLY A 80 -7.56 -3.76 -35.04
CA GLY A 80 -6.56 -3.74 -33.99
C GLY A 80 -7.20 -4.24 -32.71
N ASP A 81 -7.06 -5.53 -32.42
CA ASP A 81 -7.28 -6.07 -31.08
C ASP A 81 -6.16 -5.59 -30.17
N THR A 82 -6.19 -4.28 -29.87
CA THR A 82 -5.48 -3.71 -28.74
C THR A 82 -6.04 -4.37 -27.50
N CYS A 83 -5.31 -5.34 -26.97
CA CYS A 83 -5.65 -5.98 -25.72
C CYS A 83 -5.88 -4.89 -24.66
N PRO A 84 -6.99 -4.91 -23.90
CA PRO A 84 -7.31 -3.85 -22.96
C PRO A 84 -6.33 -3.89 -21.78
N THR A 85 -5.29 -3.07 -21.84
CA THR A 85 -4.44 -2.76 -20.68
C THR A 85 -5.32 -2.19 -19.58
N THR A 86 -5.40 -2.88 -18.45
CA THR A 86 -6.09 -2.37 -17.26
C THR A 86 -5.07 -1.76 -16.31
N THR A 87 -4.96 -0.43 -16.38
CA THR A 87 -4.21 0.35 -15.39
C THR A 87 -5.12 0.65 -14.21
N PHE A 88 -4.81 0.06 -13.05
CA PHE A 88 -5.41 0.42 -11.78
C PHE A 88 -4.42 1.33 -11.06
N SER A 89 -4.69 2.64 -11.11
CA SER A 89 -3.95 3.63 -10.31
C SER A 89 -4.72 3.83 -9.02
N GLU A 90 -4.28 3.16 -7.95
CA GLU A 90 -5.02 3.16 -6.69
C GLU A 90 -4.24 3.85 -5.58
N VAL A 91 -4.76 5.01 -5.14
CA VAL A 91 -4.18 5.78 -4.04
C VAL A 91 -4.58 5.13 -2.72
N TYR A 92 -3.82 4.13 -2.30
CA TYR A 92 -3.93 3.54 -0.98
C TYR A 92 -3.37 4.46 0.08
N GLN A 93 -4.11 5.55 0.31
CA GLN A 93 -3.99 6.36 1.51
C GLN A 93 -4.47 5.52 2.70
N PRO A 94 -3.63 5.30 3.73
CA PRO A 94 -4.05 4.62 4.94
C PRO A 94 -5.02 5.50 5.74
N ASN A 95 -5.87 4.85 6.52
CA ASN A 95 -6.75 5.49 7.50
C ASN A 95 -5.98 5.68 8.81
N VAL A 96 -5.55 6.90 9.09
CA VAL A 96 -4.83 7.27 10.32
C VAL A 96 -5.77 8.05 11.23
N TYR A 97 -6.10 7.50 12.41
CA TYR A 97 -6.93 8.16 13.41
C TYR A 97 -6.07 8.72 14.55
N LEU A 98 -6.05 10.04 14.70
CA LEU A 98 -5.33 10.70 15.80
C LEU A 98 -6.23 10.75 17.03
N LEU A 99 -5.81 10.12 18.12
CA LEU A 99 -6.51 10.09 19.39
C LEU A 99 -5.78 10.97 20.41
N VAL A 100 -6.27 12.18 20.58
CA VAL A 100 -5.62 13.27 21.31
C VAL A 100 -6.06 13.28 22.78
N ASP A 101 -5.11 13.13 23.69
CA ASP A 101 -5.34 13.37 25.11
C ASP A 101 -5.59 14.86 25.35
N ARG A 102 -6.65 15.14 26.10
CA ARG A 102 -7.02 16.46 26.60
C ARG A 102 -7.31 16.43 28.10
N SER A 103 -6.62 15.55 28.83
CA SER A 103 -6.50 15.53 30.29
C SER A 103 -6.26 16.93 30.89
N SER A 104 -6.46 17.07 32.20
CA SER A 104 -6.17 18.33 32.89
C SER A 104 -4.68 18.71 32.96
N SER A 105 -3.74 17.78 32.76
CA SER A 105 -2.30 18.11 32.67
C SER A 105 -1.96 18.90 31.41
N MET A 106 -2.75 18.73 30.34
CA MET A 106 -2.59 19.49 29.10
C MET A 106 -2.95 20.98 29.21
N GLU A 107 -3.42 21.49 30.37
CA GLU A 107 -3.93 22.85 30.49
C GLU A 107 -2.89 23.95 30.17
N GLY A 108 -3.30 24.93 29.35
CA GLY A 108 -2.48 26.07 28.98
C GLY A 108 -1.53 25.77 27.82
N GLU A 109 -0.22 25.80 28.09
CA GLU A 109 0.82 25.71 27.05
C GLU A 109 0.88 24.35 26.33
N PRO A 110 0.74 23.18 27.00
CA PRO A 110 0.76 21.89 26.30
C PRO A 110 -0.37 21.78 25.27
N MET A 111 -1.63 22.04 25.64
CA MET A 111 -2.75 22.07 24.70
C MET A 111 -2.58 23.12 23.58
N THR A 112 -1.98 24.26 23.88
CA THR A 112 -1.68 25.29 22.86
C THR A 112 -0.68 24.78 21.83
N GLN A 113 0.39 24.12 22.26
CA GLN A 113 1.40 23.56 21.36
C GLN A 113 0.96 22.27 20.67
N ALA A 114 0.11 21.46 21.32
CA ALA A 114 -0.50 20.27 20.72
C ALA A 114 -1.37 20.67 19.53
N LYS A 115 -2.24 21.68 19.69
CA LYS A 115 -3.00 22.28 18.58
C LYS A 115 -2.09 22.80 17.47
N ALA A 116 -1.03 23.54 17.81
CA ALA A 116 -0.10 24.05 16.80
C ALA A 116 0.67 22.93 16.07
N GLY A 117 0.94 21.79 16.74
CA GLY A 117 1.50 20.59 16.12
C GLY A 117 0.50 19.91 15.19
N LEU A 118 -0.75 19.73 15.63
CA LEU A 118 -1.83 19.22 14.79
C LEU A 118 -2.08 20.14 13.58
N ASP A 119 -2.00 21.46 13.74
CA ASP A 119 -2.09 22.42 12.63
C ASP A 119 -0.99 22.18 11.57
N ALA A 120 0.24 21.87 12.00
CA ALA A 120 1.35 21.52 11.10
C ALA A 120 1.21 20.10 10.50
N VAL A 121 0.58 19.16 11.21
CA VAL A 121 0.16 17.86 10.66
C VAL A 121 -0.87 18.08 9.54
N ALA A 122 -1.92 18.87 9.78
CA ALA A 122 -2.91 19.21 8.77
C ALA A 122 -2.30 19.88 7.52
N ASP A 123 -1.39 20.85 7.71
CA ASP A 123 -0.73 21.53 6.58
C ASP A 123 0.21 20.60 5.78
N SER A 124 0.78 19.56 6.39
CA SER A 124 1.74 18.66 5.72
C SER A 124 1.17 17.32 5.25
N LEU A 125 0.03 16.85 5.79
CA LEU A 125 -0.55 15.53 5.50
C LEU A 125 -1.98 15.54 4.97
N SER A 126 -2.71 16.67 4.99
CA SER A 126 -4.06 16.71 4.42
C SER A 126 -4.05 16.45 2.90
N GLY A 127 -4.96 15.59 2.45
CA GLY A 127 -5.00 15.11 1.06
C GLY A 127 -3.90 14.13 0.66
N ARG A 128 -2.92 13.85 1.54
CA ARG A 128 -1.82 12.89 1.33
C ARG A 128 -2.11 11.55 1.99
N ILE A 129 -2.68 11.58 3.19
CA ILE A 129 -3.27 10.42 3.88
C ILE A 129 -4.72 10.71 4.29
N ARG A 130 -5.46 9.69 4.74
CA ARG A 130 -6.81 9.86 5.26
C ARG A 130 -6.75 10.04 6.77
N LEU A 131 -7.07 11.25 7.24
CA LEU A 131 -6.96 11.65 8.66
C LEU A 131 -8.34 11.73 9.30
N GLY A 132 -8.53 11.02 10.40
CA GLY A 132 -9.61 11.23 11.37
C GLY A 132 -9.04 11.71 12.70
N VAL A 133 -9.81 12.44 13.50
CA VAL A 133 -9.37 12.90 14.83
C VAL A 133 -10.45 12.72 15.88
N GLY A 134 -10.07 12.10 16.99
CA GLY A 134 -10.82 12.03 18.23
C GLY A 134 -10.04 12.66 19.39
N ALA A 135 -10.76 13.05 20.44
CA ALA A 135 -10.13 13.48 21.69
C ALA A 135 -10.78 12.86 22.92
N TYR A 136 -9.95 12.50 23.90
CA TYR A 136 -10.36 11.87 25.15
C TYR A 136 -9.71 12.59 26.34
N PRO A 137 -10.34 12.64 27.53
CA PRO A 137 -11.66 12.09 27.86
C PRO A 137 -12.81 12.89 27.25
N PHE A 138 -13.98 12.27 27.09
CA PHE A 138 -15.21 12.98 26.75
C PHE A 138 -16.45 12.38 27.45
N PRO A 139 -17.40 13.21 27.93
CA PRO A 139 -17.28 14.65 28.18
C PRO A 139 -16.17 14.97 29.19
N SER A 140 -15.99 16.24 29.58
CA SER A 140 -14.89 16.68 30.47
C SER A 140 -14.83 16.06 31.87
N ALA A 141 -15.83 15.27 32.27
CA ALA A 141 -15.82 14.43 33.47
C ALA A 141 -16.24 12.97 33.17
N GLY A 142 -16.21 12.58 31.89
CA GLY A 142 -16.47 11.23 31.42
C GLY A 142 -15.18 10.55 30.94
N CYS A 143 -15.32 9.50 30.14
CA CYS A 143 -14.19 8.65 29.74
C CYS A 143 -14.12 8.31 28.25
N GLY A 144 -15.16 8.63 27.48
CA GLY A 144 -15.24 8.23 26.07
C GLY A 144 -14.44 9.14 25.14
N VAL A 145 -14.67 8.96 23.84
CA VAL A 145 -14.03 9.73 22.77
C VAL A 145 -15.01 10.74 22.20
N ASN A 146 -14.63 12.02 22.18
CA ASN A 146 -15.25 12.98 21.28
C ASN A 146 -14.70 12.69 19.88
N ASP A 147 -15.50 12.08 19.02
CA ASP A 147 -15.12 11.95 17.61
C ASP A 147 -15.35 13.30 16.94
N MET A 148 -14.27 13.91 16.47
CA MET A 148 -14.24 15.33 16.09
C MET A 148 -14.38 15.51 14.60
N ILE A 149 -13.78 14.59 13.85
CA ILE A 149 -13.89 14.46 12.40
C ILE A 149 -13.58 13.01 12.04
N GLU A 150 -14.51 12.40 11.29
CA GLU A 150 -14.40 11.03 10.77
C GLU A 150 -13.14 10.90 9.88
N VAL A 151 -12.55 9.71 9.81
CA VAL A 151 -11.41 9.47 8.92
C VAL A 151 -11.82 9.61 7.46
N GLY A 152 -11.01 10.29 6.66
CA GLY A 152 -11.32 10.57 5.26
C GLY A 152 -10.33 11.54 4.64
N THR A 153 -10.60 11.96 3.40
CA THR A 153 -9.77 12.95 2.67
C THR A 153 -10.08 14.38 3.12
N ASN A 154 -9.98 14.63 4.43
CA ASN A 154 -10.31 15.91 5.04
C ASN A 154 -9.30 17.01 4.66
N SER A 155 -9.78 18.23 4.43
CA SER A 155 -8.91 19.37 4.11
C SER A 155 -8.19 19.88 5.37
N ALA A 156 -7.04 20.54 5.20
CA ALA A 156 -6.36 21.22 6.31
C ALA A 156 -7.28 22.18 7.08
N ALA A 157 -8.23 22.84 6.40
CA ALA A 157 -9.14 23.78 7.02
C ALA A 157 -10.19 23.08 7.91
N ASP A 158 -10.73 21.94 7.46
CA ASP A 158 -11.73 21.17 8.22
C ASP A 158 -11.10 20.50 9.44
N LEU A 159 -9.91 19.90 9.25
CA LEU A 159 -9.09 19.32 10.31
C LEU A 159 -8.79 20.37 11.41
N LYS A 160 -8.24 21.52 11.04
CA LYS A 160 -7.98 22.63 11.97
C LYS A 160 -9.25 23.15 12.63
N GLY A 161 -10.36 23.20 11.88
CA GLY A 161 -11.68 23.56 12.38
C GLY A 161 -12.17 22.63 13.49
N ALA A 162 -11.93 21.32 13.36
CA ALA A 162 -12.33 20.31 14.33
C ALA A 162 -11.66 20.55 15.70
N TRP A 163 -10.32 20.60 15.75
CA TRP A 163 -9.58 20.69 17.03
C TRP A 163 -9.35 22.09 17.58
N ALA A 164 -9.69 23.16 16.84
CA ALA A 164 -9.63 24.54 17.34
C ALA A 164 -10.31 24.71 18.72
N GLY A 165 -11.41 24.00 18.95
CA GLY A 165 -12.20 24.02 20.19
C GLY A 165 -11.65 23.20 21.37
N LEU A 166 -10.55 22.43 21.22
CA LEU A 166 -10.06 21.56 22.30
C LEU A 166 -9.72 22.35 23.57
N THR A 167 -10.07 21.78 24.72
CA THR A 167 -9.77 22.31 26.04
C THR A 167 -9.42 21.17 26.99
N ALA A 168 -8.43 21.40 27.85
CA ALA A 168 -7.96 20.45 28.85
C ALA A 168 -9.01 20.25 29.96
N ALA A 169 -9.34 18.99 30.28
CA ALA A 169 -10.15 18.59 31.43
C ALA A 169 -10.11 17.08 31.65
N GLY A 170 -10.11 16.64 32.92
CA GLY A 170 -10.32 15.25 33.31
C GLY A 170 -9.02 14.44 33.46
N GLY A 171 -9.15 13.12 33.52
CA GLY A 171 -8.01 12.19 33.54
C GLY A 171 -7.53 11.81 32.13
N THR A 172 -6.72 10.76 32.03
CA THR A 172 -6.18 10.20 30.78
C THR A 172 -6.70 8.76 30.59
N PRO A 173 -8.01 8.53 30.28
CA PRO A 173 -8.59 7.19 30.22
C PRO A 173 -8.29 6.47 28.89
N THR A 174 -7.01 6.30 28.58
CA THR A 174 -6.52 5.78 27.30
C THR A 174 -7.11 4.42 26.92
N GLY A 175 -7.35 3.54 27.89
CA GLY A 175 -7.96 2.23 27.62
C GLY A 175 -9.42 2.31 27.17
N GLN A 176 -10.25 3.12 27.85
CA GLN A 176 -11.63 3.40 27.38
C GLN A 176 -11.61 4.05 25.99
N ALA A 177 -10.65 4.94 25.74
CA ALA A 177 -10.55 5.64 24.47
C ALA A 177 -10.19 4.69 23.31
N ILE A 178 -9.25 3.74 23.50
CA ILE A 178 -8.94 2.69 22.53
C ILE A 178 -10.14 1.75 22.33
N TYR A 179 -10.81 1.34 23.41
CA TYR A 179 -12.03 0.53 23.36
C TYR A 179 -13.12 1.19 22.51
N GLU A 180 -13.33 2.51 22.66
CA GLU A 180 -14.32 3.24 21.89
C GLU A 180 -13.92 3.45 20.43
N VAL A 181 -12.65 3.72 20.12
CA VAL A 181 -12.16 3.76 18.72
C VAL A 181 -12.47 2.45 18.00
N ARG A 182 -12.19 1.31 18.66
CA ARG A 182 -12.43 -0.04 18.14
C ARG A 182 -13.93 -0.33 18.00
N THR A 183 -14.70 -0.20 19.07
CA THR A 183 -16.12 -0.60 19.09
C THR A 183 -17.06 0.33 18.35
N ARG A 184 -16.68 1.58 18.11
CA ARG A 184 -17.41 2.54 17.26
C ARG A 184 -16.88 2.58 15.82
N ASN A 185 -15.86 1.78 15.51
CA ASN A 185 -15.22 1.68 14.19
C ASN A 185 -14.71 3.02 13.63
N LEU A 186 -14.07 3.85 14.47
CA LEU A 186 -13.64 5.21 14.10
C LEU A 186 -12.44 5.24 13.12
N LEU A 187 -11.86 4.07 12.82
CA LEU A 187 -10.76 3.87 11.86
C LEU A 187 -11.26 3.61 10.43
N SER A 188 -12.57 3.76 10.18
CA SER A 188 -13.23 3.57 8.88
C SER A 188 -14.02 4.79 8.46
N GLU A 189 -14.10 5.06 7.15
CA GLU A 189 -15.01 6.06 6.59
C GLU A 189 -16.34 5.41 6.18
N THR A 190 -17.46 6.01 6.59
CA THR A 190 -18.80 5.53 6.25
C THR A 190 -19.06 5.65 4.74
N GLY A 191 -19.04 4.50 4.05
CA GLY A 191 -19.35 4.40 2.62
C GLY A 191 -18.14 4.33 1.69
N ASP A 192 -16.93 4.26 2.24
CA ASP A 192 -15.72 3.94 1.49
C ASP A 192 -15.74 2.45 1.08
N THR A 193 -15.80 2.19 -0.22
CA THR A 193 -15.90 0.82 -0.77
C THR A 193 -14.60 0.03 -0.67
N ASN A 194 -13.50 0.68 -0.29
CA ASN A 194 -12.16 0.08 -0.24
C ASN A 194 -11.62 0.05 1.20
N ASP A 195 -12.47 0.31 2.20
CA ASP A 195 -12.10 0.41 3.62
C ASP A 195 -11.54 -0.90 4.22
N ASP A 196 -11.91 -2.05 3.64
CA ASP A 196 -11.38 -3.37 3.95
C ASP A 196 -9.98 -3.62 3.37
N LYS A 197 -9.58 -2.84 2.37
CA LYS A 197 -8.26 -2.87 1.72
C LYS A 197 -7.32 -1.76 2.20
N ARG A 198 -7.79 -0.85 3.08
CA ARG A 198 -6.96 0.21 3.65
C ARG A 198 -6.27 -0.26 4.91
N GLU A 199 -4.96 -0.04 4.95
CA GLU A 199 -4.20 -0.05 6.19
C GLU A 199 -4.75 0.99 7.17
N LYS A 200 -4.82 0.60 8.45
CA LYS A 200 -5.45 1.36 9.52
C LYS A 200 -4.49 1.50 10.68
N ALA A 201 -4.34 2.72 11.21
CA ALA A 201 -3.49 2.97 12.36
C ALA A 201 -4.12 3.95 13.35
N LEU A 202 -3.95 3.65 14.63
CA LEU A 202 -4.33 4.54 15.73
C LEU A 202 -3.08 5.26 16.24
N VAL A 203 -3.12 6.58 16.36
CA VAL A 203 -2.04 7.39 16.92
C VAL A 203 -2.50 8.00 18.24
N VAL A 204 -2.02 7.46 19.36
CA VAL A 204 -2.32 7.97 20.71
C VAL A 204 -1.34 9.08 21.06
N ILE A 205 -1.81 10.31 21.23
CA ILE A 205 -1.00 11.47 21.61
C ILE A 205 -1.33 11.82 23.07
N THR A 206 -0.38 11.70 24.00
CA THR A 206 -0.63 11.94 25.45
C THR A 206 0.56 12.54 26.18
N ASP A 207 0.27 13.34 27.22
CA ASP A 207 1.26 13.91 28.14
C ASP A 207 1.35 13.16 29.49
N GLY A 208 0.46 12.19 29.75
CA GLY A 208 0.20 11.66 31.08
C GLY A 208 0.06 10.13 31.18
N ASP A 209 0.12 9.65 32.41
CA ASP A 209 -0.08 8.23 32.73
C ASP A 209 -1.55 7.80 32.49
N PRO A 210 -1.81 6.64 31.84
CA PRO A 210 -3.17 6.13 31.70
C PRO A 210 -3.90 5.96 33.04
N THR A 211 -5.06 6.62 33.16
CA THR A 211 -6.02 6.46 34.25
C THR A 211 -7.08 5.42 33.89
N VAL A 212 -7.78 4.89 34.91
CA VAL A 212 -8.91 3.96 34.73
C VAL A 212 -10.24 4.65 35.00
N CYS A 213 -11.31 4.12 34.41
CA CYS A 213 -12.70 4.52 34.63
C CYS A 213 -13.43 3.50 35.49
N GLU A 214 -14.70 3.78 35.85
CA GLU A 214 -15.50 2.84 36.65
C GLU A 214 -15.78 1.52 35.88
N ASP A 215 -15.91 1.60 34.55
CA ASP A 215 -15.81 0.44 33.68
C ASP A 215 -14.33 0.14 33.39
N GLU A 216 -13.84 -1.01 33.86
CA GLU A 216 -12.42 -1.41 33.74
C GLU A 216 -12.07 -1.81 32.31
N HIS A 217 -11.60 -0.85 31.51
CA HIS A 217 -10.91 -1.06 30.24
C HIS A 217 -9.41 -0.76 30.39
N PRO A 218 -8.56 -1.77 30.68
CA PRO A 218 -7.11 -1.56 30.85
C PRO A 218 -6.44 -1.25 29.51
N HIS A 219 -5.70 -0.16 29.45
CA HIS A 219 -5.02 0.33 28.24
C HIS A 219 -4.19 -0.74 27.51
N LEU A 220 -3.42 -1.57 28.22
CA LEU A 220 -2.64 -2.65 27.60
C LEU A 220 -3.53 -3.76 26.99
N SER A 221 -4.68 -4.06 27.59
CA SER A 221 -5.59 -5.11 27.12
C SER A 221 -6.35 -4.68 25.86
N GLU A 222 -6.83 -3.43 25.84
CA GLU A 222 -7.50 -2.89 24.65
C GLU A 222 -6.50 -2.66 23.51
N ALA A 223 -5.26 -2.25 23.82
CA ALA A 223 -4.20 -2.14 22.83
C ALA A 223 -3.84 -3.49 22.19
N GLN A 224 -3.66 -4.54 23.00
CA GLN A 224 -3.44 -5.91 22.51
C GLN A 224 -4.61 -6.42 21.66
N THR A 225 -5.84 -6.03 22.00
CA THR A 225 -7.02 -6.46 21.26
C THR A 225 -7.08 -5.76 19.89
N LEU A 226 -6.87 -4.45 19.83
CA LEU A 226 -6.86 -3.70 18.56
C LEU A 226 -5.69 -4.12 17.65
N ALA A 227 -4.51 -4.35 18.22
CA ALA A 227 -3.36 -4.88 17.47
C ALA A 227 -3.60 -6.30 16.92
N ALA A 228 -4.30 -7.16 17.68
CA ALA A 228 -4.70 -8.49 17.23
C ALA A 228 -5.80 -8.48 16.14
N GLU A 229 -6.56 -7.38 16.02
CA GLU A 229 -7.49 -7.10 14.92
C GLU A 229 -6.78 -6.51 13.68
N GLY A 230 -5.45 -6.39 13.71
CA GLY A 230 -4.62 -5.93 12.57
C GLY A 230 -4.34 -4.42 12.55
N VAL A 231 -4.78 -3.67 13.57
CA VAL A 231 -4.59 -2.21 13.64
C VAL A 231 -3.44 -1.87 14.59
N PRO A 232 -2.24 -1.48 14.11
CA PRO A 232 -1.17 -0.98 14.96
C PRO A 232 -1.57 0.29 15.73
N ILE A 233 -1.09 0.39 16.97
CA ILE A 233 -1.19 1.61 17.79
C ILE A 233 0.18 2.23 17.96
N PHE A 234 0.37 3.42 17.40
CA PHE A 234 1.55 4.24 17.59
C PHE A 234 1.30 5.20 18.77
N VAL A 235 2.31 5.36 19.62
CA VAL A 235 2.24 6.21 20.82
C VAL A 235 3.15 7.41 20.64
N VAL A 236 2.63 8.61 20.87
CA VAL A 236 3.38 9.87 20.89
C VAL A 236 3.31 10.47 22.29
N GLY A 237 4.44 10.43 23.01
CA GLY A 237 4.61 11.12 24.29
C GLY A 237 4.83 12.60 24.04
N PHE A 238 3.77 13.40 24.13
CA PHE A 238 3.83 14.84 23.84
C PHE A 238 4.08 15.65 25.11
N ARG A 239 5.24 16.32 25.19
CA ARG A 239 5.71 17.08 26.37
C ARG A 239 5.55 16.29 27.69
N SER A 240 5.71 14.97 27.59
CA SER A 240 5.09 14.04 28.52
C SER A 240 5.78 13.99 29.88
N GLU A 241 4.97 14.05 30.94
CA GLU A 241 5.37 13.65 32.30
C GLU A 241 4.99 12.19 32.60
N ALA A 242 4.38 11.48 31.65
CA ALA A 242 4.07 10.06 31.76
C ALA A 242 5.34 9.22 31.96
N ASN A 243 5.19 8.08 32.66
CA ASN A 243 6.30 7.13 32.79
C ASN A 243 6.64 6.51 31.42
N PRO A 244 7.88 6.65 30.91
CA PRO A 244 8.32 6.02 29.67
C PRO A 244 8.03 4.52 29.61
N ASP A 245 8.20 3.79 30.72
CA ASP A 245 7.92 2.34 30.79
C ASP A 245 6.46 2.00 30.42
N LYS A 246 5.51 2.90 30.72
CA LYS A 246 4.08 2.73 30.40
C LYS A 246 3.77 3.05 28.96
N LEU A 247 4.43 4.05 28.38
CA LEU A 247 4.30 4.38 26.96
C LEU A 247 4.95 3.30 26.08
N ASP A 248 6.10 2.77 26.49
CA ASP A 248 6.76 1.61 25.86
C ASP A 248 5.87 0.37 25.91
N ALA A 249 5.29 0.06 27.08
CA ALA A 249 4.38 -1.06 27.23
C ALA A 249 3.09 -0.88 26.41
N LEU A 250 2.59 0.35 26.25
CA LEU A 250 1.42 0.63 25.41
C LEU A 250 1.73 0.46 23.92
N ALA A 251 2.91 0.91 23.45
CA ALA A 251 3.36 0.67 22.08
C ALA A 251 3.62 -0.82 21.82
N GLU A 252 4.19 -1.55 22.78
CA GLU A 252 4.38 -3.01 22.70
C GLU A 252 3.06 -3.77 22.64
N ALA A 253 2.11 -3.41 23.51
CA ALA A 253 0.74 -3.91 23.46
C ALA A 253 0.05 -3.56 22.13
N GLY A 254 0.34 -2.38 21.57
CA GLY A 254 -0.14 -1.89 20.29
C GLY A 254 0.57 -2.44 19.05
N GLY A 255 1.55 -3.33 19.20
CA GLY A 255 2.27 -3.96 18.10
C GLY A 255 3.31 -3.08 17.38
N THR A 256 3.61 -1.89 17.87
CA THR A 256 4.57 -0.94 17.23
C THR A 256 5.93 -0.91 17.95
N ASP A 257 6.94 -0.31 17.31
CA ASP A 257 8.27 -0.07 17.88
C ASP A 257 8.87 1.20 17.26
N ALA A 258 8.73 2.34 17.93
CA ALA A 258 9.27 3.60 17.42
C ALA A 258 10.80 3.55 17.27
N PRO A 259 11.38 4.25 16.29
CA PRO A 259 12.83 4.28 16.11
C PRO A 259 13.51 5.08 17.23
N GLY A 260 14.31 4.41 18.07
CA GLY A 260 15.11 5.09 19.09
C GLY A 260 15.52 4.21 20.27
N SER A 261 15.59 4.82 21.45
CA SER A 261 15.77 4.13 22.74
C SER A 261 14.46 3.67 23.37
N ASN A 262 13.34 4.25 22.93
CA ASN A 262 12.00 4.03 23.43
C ASN A 262 11.15 3.52 22.27
N ARG A 263 10.11 2.75 22.58
CA ARG A 263 9.17 2.15 21.63
C ARG A 263 8.03 3.11 21.25
N PHE A 264 7.99 4.29 21.86
CA PHE A 264 7.09 5.42 21.54
C PHE A 264 7.86 6.63 20.99
N TYR A 265 7.19 7.46 20.18
CA TYR A 265 7.76 8.70 19.62
C TYR A 265 7.72 9.78 20.69
N THR A 266 8.85 10.42 20.96
CA THR A 266 8.93 11.56 21.90
C THR A 266 8.77 12.88 21.15
N ALA A 267 7.86 13.75 21.61
CA ALA A 267 7.64 15.06 20.98
C ALA A 267 7.54 16.19 22.02
N ASN A 268 8.57 17.03 22.13
CA ASN A 268 8.64 18.14 23.10
C ASN A 268 8.28 19.51 22.52
N SER A 269 7.90 19.55 21.24
CA SER A 269 7.59 20.78 20.52
C SER A 269 6.56 20.54 19.41
N THR A 270 5.96 21.63 18.94
CA THR A 270 5.06 21.65 17.77
C THR A 270 5.67 20.98 16.53
N SER A 271 6.95 21.20 16.25
CA SER A 271 7.64 20.54 15.13
C SER A 271 7.84 19.05 15.38
N GLU A 272 8.31 18.65 16.56
CA GLU A 272 8.53 17.22 16.87
C GLU A 272 7.23 16.42 16.83
N LEU A 273 6.08 17.00 17.20
CA LEU A 273 4.78 16.34 17.07
C LEU A 273 4.38 16.15 15.61
N ALA A 274 4.60 17.16 14.77
CA ALA A 274 4.32 17.06 13.33
C ALA A 274 5.25 16.05 12.63
N ASP A 275 6.52 16.00 13.05
CA ASP A 275 7.51 15.06 12.53
C ASP A 275 7.20 13.62 12.99
N ALA A 276 6.80 13.41 14.25
CA ALA A 276 6.37 12.11 14.75
C ALA A 276 5.18 11.56 13.97
N VAL A 277 4.11 12.36 13.79
CA VAL A 277 2.92 11.91 13.04
C VAL A 277 3.22 11.69 11.55
N ARG A 278 4.12 12.48 10.95
CA ARG A 278 4.59 12.24 9.57
C ARG A 278 5.32 10.91 9.44
N ASN A 279 6.29 10.65 10.32
CA ASN A 279 7.04 9.39 10.31
C ASN A 279 6.11 8.20 10.51
N ILE A 280 5.16 8.27 11.45
CA ILE A 280 4.13 7.23 11.64
C ILE A 280 3.31 7.03 10.36
N SER A 281 2.96 8.11 9.66
CA SER A 281 2.18 8.00 8.41
C SER A 281 2.96 7.28 7.31
N THR A 282 4.26 7.55 7.19
CA THR A 282 5.23 6.84 6.35
C THR A 282 5.36 5.37 6.75
N ASP A 283 5.48 5.06 8.04
CA ASP A 283 5.59 3.70 8.60
C ASP A 283 4.32 2.85 8.36
N VAL A 284 3.14 3.47 8.26
CA VAL A 284 1.84 2.81 8.04
C VAL A 284 1.56 2.53 6.55
N ILE A 285 2.27 3.17 5.63
CA ILE A 285 2.16 2.88 4.20
C ILE A 285 2.78 1.50 3.93
N ALA A 286 1.93 0.51 3.71
CA ALA A 286 2.36 -0.85 3.39
C ALA A 286 3.06 -0.90 2.02
N CYS A 287 4.25 -1.48 1.99
CA CYS A 287 4.94 -1.83 0.75
C CYS A 287 4.40 -3.14 0.13
N SER A 288 3.20 -3.60 0.50
CA SER A 288 2.59 -4.81 -0.05
C SER A 288 1.08 -4.64 -0.23
N GLN A 289 0.58 -4.88 -1.44
CA GLN A 289 -0.83 -4.69 -1.80
C GLN A 289 -1.43 -5.96 -2.39
N THR A 290 -2.68 -6.26 -2.03
CA THR A 290 -3.45 -7.33 -2.70
C THR A 290 -4.18 -6.74 -3.90
N LEU A 291 -4.09 -7.41 -5.06
CA LEU A 291 -4.69 -6.96 -6.31
C LEU A 291 -6.11 -7.54 -6.48
N ASP A 292 -7.05 -6.72 -6.96
CA ASP A 292 -8.46 -7.13 -7.20
C ASP A 292 -8.62 -8.24 -8.24
N SER A 293 -7.66 -8.34 -9.16
CA SER A 293 -7.50 -9.49 -10.03
C SER A 293 -6.14 -10.11 -9.75
N ALA A 294 -6.03 -11.42 -9.91
CA ALA A 294 -4.77 -12.13 -9.78
C ALA A 294 -4.18 -12.41 -11.17
N PRO A 295 -3.31 -11.56 -11.72
CA PRO A 295 -2.47 -11.90 -12.87
C PRO A 295 -1.84 -13.29 -12.73
N ALA A 296 -1.78 -14.06 -13.82
CA ALA A 296 -1.21 -15.40 -13.81
C ALA A 296 0.32 -15.41 -13.63
N SER A 297 1.01 -14.30 -13.94
CA SER A 297 2.45 -14.11 -13.72
C SER A 297 2.73 -12.67 -13.32
N ALA A 298 3.83 -12.47 -12.58
CA ALA A 298 4.40 -11.16 -12.30
C ALA A 298 4.84 -10.42 -13.58
N ASP A 299 5.19 -11.14 -14.65
CA ASP A 299 5.62 -10.55 -15.94
C ASP A 299 4.48 -9.81 -16.66
N LEU A 300 3.23 -10.06 -16.24
CA LEU A 300 2.03 -9.34 -16.70
C LEU A 300 1.78 -8.05 -15.88
N ILE A 301 2.67 -7.71 -14.96
CA ILE A 301 2.52 -6.55 -14.07
C ILE A 301 3.62 -5.53 -14.39
N SER A 302 3.23 -4.27 -14.47
CA SER A 302 4.16 -3.15 -14.53
C SER A 302 3.78 -2.15 -13.46
N VAL A 303 4.69 -1.93 -12.52
CA VAL A 303 4.49 -1.03 -11.38
C VAL A 303 5.24 0.26 -11.65
N GLU A 304 4.60 1.40 -11.42
CA GLU A 304 5.23 2.71 -11.44
C GLU A 304 5.02 3.44 -10.11
N ILE A 305 6.09 4.05 -9.59
CA ILE A 305 6.09 4.95 -8.42
C ILE A 305 6.68 6.27 -8.91
N ASP A 306 6.03 7.41 -8.64
CA ASP A 306 6.41 8.72 -9.22
C ASP A 306 6.52 8.76 -10.75
N ASN A 307 5.76 7.93 -11.46
CA ASN A 307 5.87 7.70 -12.92
C ASN A 307 7.27 7.18 -13.33
N GLN A 308 8.01 6.56 -12.40
CA GLN A 308 9.24 5.82 -12.67
C GLN A 308 8.93 4.31 -12.61
N PRO A 309 9.35 3.52 -13.61
CA PRO A 309 9.09 2.08 -13.63
C PRO A 309 9.92 1.36 -12.58
N VAL A 310 9.24 0.61 -11.71
CA VAL A 310 9.84 -0.24 -10.68
C VAL A 310 10.30 -1.55 -11.34
N PRO A 311 11.55 -2.01 -11.13
CA PRO A 311 12.01 -3.28 -11.66
C PRO A 311 11.37 -4.46 -10.91
N GLN A 312 11.13 -5.56 -11.60
CA GLN A 312 10.69 -6.83 -10.99
C GLN A 312 11.90 -7.53 -10.33
N ASP A 313 12.27 -7.08 -9.13
CA ASP A 313 13.42 -7.56 -8.35
C ASP A 313 13.03 -7.85 -6.89
N GLY A 314 13.54 -8.95 -6.34
CA GLY A 314 13.23 -9.42 -4.99
C GLY A 314 14.08 -8.83 -3.86
N SER A 315 14.94 -7.86 -4.16
CA SER A 315 15.77 -7.12 -3.19
C SER A 315 15.52 -5.62 -3.24
N ASP A 316 15.35 -5.05 -4.44
CA ASP A 316 15.22 -3.61 -4.68
C ASP A 316 14.35 -3.36 -5.93
N GLY A 317 13.03 -3.49 -5.78
CA GLY A 317 12.07 -3.59 -6.87
C GLY A 317 10.71 -4.10 -6.40
N PHE A 318 10.00 -4.89 -7.21
CA PHE A 318 8.77 -5.58 -6.81
C PHE A 318 8.80 -7.10 -7.04
N THR A 319 8.03 -7.82 -6.23
CA THR A 319 7.65 -9.23 -6.42
C THR A 319 6.14 -9.36 -6.42
N TYR A 320 5.61 -10.47 -6.91
CA TYR A 320 4.18 -10.76 -6.87
C TYR A 320 3.93 -12.26 -6.61
N ASP A 321 3.02 -12.55 -5.68
CA ASP A 321 2.54 -13.91 -5.37
C ASP A 321 1.16 -14.13 -6.01
N PRO A 322 1.04 -14.98 -7.05
CA PRO A 322 -0.24 -15.29 -7.69
C PRO A 322 -1.19 -16.12 -6.81
N GLY A 323 -0.69 -16.78 -5.75
CA GLY A 323 -1.51 -17.57 -4.83
C GLY A 323 -2.33 -16.72 -3.87
N THR A 324 -1.85 -15.51 -3.55
CA THR A 324 -2.54 -14.54 -2.67
C THR A 324 -2.91 -13.25 -3.39
N ALA A 325 -2.61 -13.13 -4.69
CA ALA A 325 -2.69 -11.91 -5.48
C ALA A 325 -1.88 -10.73 -4.89
N THR A 326 -0.83 -11.00 -4.12
CA THR A 326 -0.09 -9.97 -3.36
C THR A 326 1.12 -9.47 -4.12
N LEU A 327 1.10 -8.20 -4.50
CA LEU A 327 2.25 -7.42 -4.92
C LEU A 327 3.06 -7.01 -3.69
N SER A 328 4.39 -6.97 -3.76
CA SER A 328 5.25 -6.45 -2.69
C SER A 328 6.44 -5.70 -3.27
N VAL A 329 6.66 -4.48 -2.79
CA VAL A 329 7.74 -3.58 -3.15
C VAL A 329 8.85 -3.70 -2.09
N HIS A 330 10.11 -3.71 -2.52
CA HIS A 330 11.28 -3.99 -1.69
C HIS A 330 12.36 -2.93 -1.88
N GLY A 331 13.22 -2.79 -0.87
CA GLY A 331 14.40 -1.93 -0.94
C GLY A 331 14.06 -0.45 -1.09
N SER A 332 14.86 0.27 -1.85
CA SER A 332 14.75 1.73 -2.03
C SER A 332 13.44 2.15 -2.70
N TRP A 333 12.77 1.25 -3.42
CA TRP A 333 11.44 1.49 -3.98
C TRP A 333 10.33 1.44 -2.93
N CYS A 334 10.49 0.65 -1.86
CA CYS A 334 9.60 0.68 -0.70
C CYS A 334 9.80 2.00 0.05
N ASP A 335 11.04 2.38 0.34
CA ASP A 335 11.38 3.69 0.93
C ASP A 335 10.77 4.84 0.09
N THR A 336 10.95 4.79 -1.25
CA THR A 336 10.38 5.79 -2.18
C THR A 336 8.85 5.79 -2.17
N LEU A 337 8.17 4.64 -2.08
CA LEU A 337 6.71 4.58 -1.98
C LEU A 337 6.21 5.26 -0.69
N GLN A 338 6.89 4.99 0.43
CA GLN A 338 6.54 5.54 1.73
C GLN A 338 6.79 7.06 1.81
N ASP A 339 7.85 7.55 1.17
CA ASP A 339 8.14 8.99 0.99
C ASP A 339 7.17 9.66 -0.02
N ALA A 340 6.88 9.03 -1.16
CA ALA A 340 6.08 9.61 -2.25
C ALA A 340 4.58 9.63 -1.95
N ALA A 341 4.07 8.67 -1.18
CA ALA A 341 2.70 8.72 -0.66
C ALA A 341 2.53 9.91 0.32
N ALA A 342 3.61 10.35 0.99
CA ALA A 342 3.58 11.60 1.74
C ALA A 342 3.44 12.83 0.82
N ASP A 343 3.78 12.78 -0.47
CA ASP A 343 3.55 13.84 -1.46
C ASP A 343 2.22 13.71 -2.23
N GLY A 344 1.48 12.63 -2.00
CA GLY A 344 0.20 12.32 -2.67
C GLY A 344 0.37 11.57 -3.99
N THR A 345 1.57 11.03 -4.28
CA THR A 345 1.77 10.19 -5.45
C THR A 345 1.19 8.79 -5.23
N VAL A 346 0.85 8.15 -6.35
CA VAL A 346 0.12 6.89 -6.44
C VAL A 346 1.07 5.80 -6.93
N MET A 347 1.06 4.62 -6.30
CA MET A 347 1.58 3.42 -6.95
C MET A 347 0.62 3.04 -8.07
N ALA A 348 1.02 3.22 -9.32
CA ALA A 348 0.24 2.79 -10.46
C ALA A 348 0.58 1.32 -10.78
N VAL A 349 -0.41 0.44 -10.70
CA VAL A 349 -0.26 -0.97 -11.08
C VAL A 349 -0.97 -1.18 -12.41
N THR A 350 -0.18 -1.36 -13.47
CA THR A 350 -0.69 -1.70 -14.79
C THR A 350 -0.61 -3.20 -15.00
N VAL A 351 -1.77 -3.85 -15.17
CA VAL A 351 -1.83 -5.23 -15.61
C VAL A 351 -1.77 -5.24 -17.13
N ASN A 352 -0.58 -5.57 -17.64
CA ASN A 352 -0.33 -5.79 -19.04
C ASN A 352 -0.65 -7.24 -19.40
N CYS A 353 -1.61 -7.46 -20.30
CA CYS A 353 -1.89 -8.75 -20.91
C CYS A 353 -0.77 -9.24 -21.87
N ALA A 354 0.47 -8.80 -21.67
CA ALA A 354 1.62 -9.03 -22.54
C ALA A 354 2.21 -10.42 -22.34
N GLY A 355 1.53 -11.43 -22.89
CA GLY A 355 1.94 -12.83 -22.79
C GLY A 355 0.80 -13.81 -23.10
N CYS A 356 -0.45 -13.34 -23.01
CA CYS A 356 -1.61 -14.11 -23.39
C CYS A 356 -2.05 -13.83 -24.84
N THR A 357 -2.55 -14.87 -25.46
CA THR A 357 -3.18 -14.93 -26.76
C THR A 357 -4.59 -14.29 -26.68
N PRO A 358 -4.91 -13.30 -27.55
CA PRO A 358 -6.25 -12.70 -27.59
C PRO A 358 -7.32 -13.69 -28.04
N ALA A 359 -8.58 -13.42 -27.70
CA ALA A 359 -9.72 -14.21 -28.17
C ALA A 359 -9.68 -14.37 -29.71
N GLY A 360 -10.06 -15.55 -30.21
CA GLY A 360 -9.97 -15.91 -31.62
C GLY A 360 -8.59 -16.35 -32.13
N ASN A 361 -7.53 -16.28 -31.33
CA ASN A 361 -6.19 -16.74 -31.69
C ASN A 361 -5.83 -18.09 -31.03
N SER A 362 -4.81 -18.79 -31.55
CA SER A 362 -4.51 -20.18 -31.18
C SER A 362 -3.79 -20.36 -29.84
N CYS A 363 -4.25 -21.31 -29.02
CA CYS A 363 -3.73 -21.64 -27.69
C CYS A 363 -3.45 -23.14 -27.51
N SER A 364 -2.69 -23.49 -26.48
CA SER A 364 -2.39 -24.87 -26.04
C SER A 364 -2.93 -25.19 -24.64
N ALA A 365 -3.15 -24.17 -23.80
CA ALA A 365 -3.73 -24.28 -22.46
C ALA A 365 -4.53 -23.01 -22.10
N ASP A 366 -5.41 -23.12 -21.09
CA ASP A 366 -6.23 -22.00 -20.59
C ASP A 366 -5.42 -20.76 -20.18
N GLY A 367 -4.25 -20.99 -19.56
CA GLY A 367 -3.32 -19.93 -19.17
C GLY A 367 -2.64 -19.21 -20.34
N ASP A 368 -2.72 -19.74 -21.56
CA ASP A 368 -2.28 -19.02 -22.76
C ASP A 368 -3.28 -17.93 -23.15
N CYS A 369 -4.52 -17.93 -22.66
CA CYS A 369 -5.59 -17.07 -23.16
C CYS A 369 -5.87 -15.88 -22.25
N CYS A 370 -6.07 -14.69 -22.83
CA CYS A 370 -6.39 -13.49 -22.04
C CYS A 370 -7.77 -13.54 -21.36
N SER A 371 -8.64 -14.44 -21.82
CA SER A 371 -9.92 -14.78 -21.19
C SER A 371 -9.82 -15.84 -20.09
N GLY A 372 -8.67 -16.50 -19.95
CA GLY A 372 -8.51 -17.67 -19.09
C GLY A 372 -9.17 -18.95 -19.61
N THR A 373 -9.57 -19.02 -20.88
CA THR A 373 -10.19 -20.22 -21.48
C THR A 373 -9.69 -20.50 -22.89
N CYS A 374 -9.15 -21.70 -23.10
CA CYS A 374 -8.72 -22.24 -24.39
C CYS A 374 -9.71 -23.32 -24.87
N ILE A 375 -10.50 -23.01 -25.90
CA ILE A 375 -11.57 -23.88 -26.43
C ILE A 375 -11.14 -24.39 -27.82
N ASP A 376 -11.02 -25.71 -27.99
CA ASP A 376 -10.56 -26.35 -29.22
C ASP A 376 -9.28 -25.74 -29.83
N GLY A 377 -8.33 -25.36 -28.97
CA GLY A 377 -7.07 -24.74 -29.38
C GLY A 377 -7.20 -23.28 -29.85
N THR A 378 -8.32 -22.63 -29.57
CA THR A 378 -8.57 -21.20 -29.82
C THR A 378 -9.01 -20.50 -28.54
N CYS A 379 -8.47 -19.32 -28.24
CA CYS A 379 -8.90 -18.57 -27.06
C CYS A 379 -10.34 -18.11 -27.21
N GLY A 380 -11.20 -18.51 -26.28
CA GLY A 380 -12.58 -18.02 -26.24
C GLY A 380 -12.65 -16.58 -25.73
N THR A 381 -13.80 -15.92 -25.92
CA THR A 381 -14.27 -14.91 -24.96
C THR A 381 -14.65 -15.60 -23.64
N GLN A 382 -14.95 -14.86 -22.57
CA GLN A 382 -15.39 -15.48 -21.30
C GLN A 382 -16.62 -16.37 -21.54
N CYS A 383 -16.40 -17.68 -21.53
CA CYS A 383 -17.48 -18.63 -21.64
C CYS A 383 -18.36 -18.55 -20.39
N GLN A 384 -19.65 -18.77 -20.59
CA GLN A 384 -20.64 -18.78 -19.54
C GLN A 384 -20.68 -20.17 -18.91
N PRO A 385 -20.66 -20.27 -17.56
CA PRO A 385 -20.84 -21.54 -16.88
C PRO A 385 -22.23 -22.12 -17.18
N LEU A 386 -22.43 -23.40 -16.88
CA LEU A 386 -23.75 -24.03 -17.03
C LEU A 386 -24.81 -23.24 -16.22
N GLY A 387 -25.87 -22.80 -16.90
CA GLY A 387 -26.88 -21.88 -16.38
C GLY A 387 -26.68 -20.39 -16.73
N GLY A 388 -25.55 -20.01 -17.33
CA GLY A 388 -25.32 -18.65 -17.85
C GLY A 388 -25.92 -18.43 -19.25
N THR A 389 -26.01 -17.16 -19.67
CA THR A 389 -26.76 -16.75 -20.88
C THR A 389 -25.90 -16.72 -22.15
N CYS A 390 -26.33 -17.38 -23.21
CA CYS A 390 -25.57 -17.53 -24.47
C CYS A 390 -26.37 -17.03 -25.70
N ALA A 391 -25.65 -16.69 -26.76
CA ALA A 391 -26.17 -16.45 -28.10
C ALA A 391 -25.90 -17.64 -29.03
N ASP A 392 -24.79 -18.36 -28.85
CA ASP A 392 -24.49 -19.63 -29.53
C ASP A 392 -23.70 -20.61 -28.64
N ASN A 393 -23.40 -21.82 -29.15
CA ASN A 393 -22.73 -22.87 -28.38
C ASN A 393 -21.30 -22.50 -27.94
N GLY A 394 -20.61 -21.62 -28.68
CA GLY A 394 -19.26 -21.15 -28.34
C GLY A 394 -19.22 -20.26 -27.10
N ASP A 395 -20.36 -19.68 -26.71
CA ASP A 395 -20.48 -18.94 -25.45
C ASP A 395 -20.50 -19.85 -24.21
N CYS A 396 -20.54 -21.19 -24.34
CA CYS A 396 -20.74 -22.11 -23.22
C CYS A 396 -19.48 -22.87 -22.83
N CYS A 397 -19.18 -22.92 -21.53
CA CYS A 397 -17.98 -23.62 -21.05
C CYS A 397 -18.10 -25.15 -21.16
N GLY A 398 -17.04 -25.82 -21.61
CA GLY A 398 -16.95 -27.28 -21.75
C GLY A 398 -17.67 -27.81 -23.01
N GLU A 399 -18.18 -29.04 -22.98
CA GLU A 399 -19.14 -29.55 -23.99
C GLU A 399 -20.55 -28.95 -23.77
N GLY A 400 -20.61 -27.64 -23.50
CA GLY A 400 -21.83 -26.91 -23.26
C GLY A 400 -22.56 -26.61 -24.56
N THR A 401 -23.87 -26.87 -24.60
CA THR A 401 -24.74 -26.47 -25.71
C THR A 401 -25.57 -25.26 -25.30
N CYS A 402 -25.74 -24.30 -26.19
CA CYS A 402 -26.62 -23.17 -25.96
C CYS A 402 -28.08 -23.56 -26.27
N ALA A 403 -28.89 -23.71 -25.22
CA ALA A 403 -30.32 -23.93 -25.35
C ALA A 403 -31.04 -22.60 -25.65
N ILE A 404 -31.26 -22.31 -26.93
CA ILE A 404 -31.98 -21.12 -27.40
C ILE A 404 -33.47 -21.48 -27.60
N GLU A 405 -34.36 -20.83 -26.86
CA GLU A 405 -35.79 -20.79 -27.19
C GLU A 405 -36.04 -19.67 -28.23
N GLU A 406 -36.90 -19.93 -29.23
CA GLU A 406 -37.08 -19.03 -30.38
C GLU A 406 -37.43 -17.59 -29.95
N GLY A 407 -36.48 -16.67 -30.13
CA GLY A 407 -36.64 -15.24 -29.86
C GLY A 407 -36.06 -14.72 -28.54
N LEU A 408 -35.34 -15.55 -27.77
CA LEU A 408 -34.70 -15.16 -26.51
C LEU A 408 -33.18 -15.44 -26.51
N THR A 409 -32.46 -14.83 -25.57
CA THR A 409 -31.09 -15.24 -25.20
C THR A 409 -31.13 -16.66 -24.63
N GLY A 410 -30.30 -17.55 -25.15
CA GLY A 410 -30.25 -18.95 -24.71
C GLY A 410 -29.58 -19.14 -23.36
N THR A 411 -29.56 -20.38 -22.87
CA THR A 411 -28.87 -20.77 -21.63
C THR A 411 -27.92 -21.94 -21.87
N CYS A 412 -26.72 -21.88 -21.29
CA CYS A 412 -25.74 -22.96 -21.39
C CYS A 412 -26.16 -24.19 -20.59
N ILE A 413 -26.31 -25.31 -21.29
CA ILE A 413 -26.64 -26.63 -20.70
C ILE A 413 -25.52 -27.62 -20.99
N GLY A 414 -25.29 -28.59 -20.10
CA GLY A 414 -24.35 -29.68 -20.36
C GLY A 414 -24.90 -30.65 -21.41
N GLY A 415 -24.02 -31.13 -22.31
CA GLY A 415 -24.33 -32.16 -23.31
C GLY A 415 -24.70 -33.52 -22.75
#